data_AF-A0AAE8MPF4-F1
#
_entry.id   AF-A0AAE8MPF4-F1
#
_cell.length_a   1.000
_cell.length_b   1.000
_cell.length_c   1.000
_cell.angle_alpha   90.00
_cell.angle_beta   90.00
_cell.angle_gamma   90.00
#
_symmetry.space_group_name_H-M   'P 1'
#
loop_
_entity.id
_entity.type
_entity.pdbx_description
1 polymer ?
#
loop_
_entity_poly.entity_id
_entity_poly.type
_entity_poly.pdbx_seq_one_letter_code
_entity_poly.pdbx_strand_id
1 'polypeptide(L)'
;MATNGSKKLSKLQISTQALLRLVKEEKSYHKELEQDKAAVAALRAELARKLANGETPGENDEYMIGQRDRAIKETEAVFAPLHTKIDNAVSNLEDAVKDAQDATEEELGNAKKAIADAKVLLAESAAAE
;
A
#
# COMPACT_ATOMS: atom_id res chain seq x y z
N MET A 1 3.05 -30.96 27.98
CA MET A 1 1.71 -30.41 27.67
C MET A 1 1.96 -29.10 26.95
N ALA A 2 1.54 -28.80 25.72
CA ALA A 2 0.58 -29.38 24.80
C ALA A 2 1.15 -29.30 23.37
N THR A 3 0.69 -30.20 22.50
CA THR A 3 1.04 -30.26 21.08
C THR A 3 0.58 -28.98 20.37
N ASN A 4 1.53 -28.25 19.80
CA ASN A 4 1.29 -27.16 18.85
C ASN A 4 0.72 -27.77 17.55
N GLY A 5 -0.56 -28.14 17.57
CA GLY A 5 -1.27 -28.57 16.38
C GLY A 5 -1.47 -27.35 15.50
N SER A 6 -0.76 -27.27 14.38
CA SER A 6 -1.00 -26.27 13.34
C SER A 6 -2.50 -26.27 13.01
N LYS A 7 -3.24 -25.30 13.57
CA LYS A 7 -4.65 -25.11 13.28
C LYS A 7 -4.71 -24.70 11.81
N LYS A 8 -5.10 -25.64 10.94
CA LYS A 8 -5.27 -25.37 9.52
C LYS A 8 -6.30 -24.25 9.39
N LEU A 9 -5.88 -23.11 8.84
CA LEU A 9 -6.75 -21.96 8.65
C LEU A 9 -7.93 -22.33 7.74
N SER A 10 -9.10 -21.80 8.05
CA SER A 10 -10.27 -21.94 7.18
C SER A 10 -10.05 -21.18 5.87
N LYS A 11 -10.81 -21.55 4.82
CA LYS A 11 -10.76 -20.84 3.54
C LYS A 11 -11.05 -19.34 3.72
N LEU A 12 -12.02 -19.01 4.58
CA LEU A 12 -12.37 -17.63 4.91
C LEU A 12 -11.20 -16.90 5.58
N GLN A 13 -10.56 -17.52 6.58
CA GLN A 13 -9.37 -16.94 7.23
C GLN A 13 -8.22 -16.71 6.25
N ILE A 14 -7.98 -17.66 5.33
CA ILE A 14 -6.93 -17.52 4.32
C ILE A 14 -7.21 -16.32 3.40
N SER A 15 -8.44 -16.17 2.91
CA SER A 15 -8.84 -15.05 2.07
C SER A 15 -8.77 -13.72 2.82
N THR A 16 -9.22 -13.67 4.07
CA THR A 16 -9.09 -12.48 4.94
C THR A 16 -7.63 -12.07 5.10
N GLN A 17 -6.74 -13.02 5.38
CA GLN A 17 -5.30 -12.74 5.52
C GLN A 17 -4.66 -12.31 4.20
N ALA A 18 -5.13 -12.82 3.06
CA ALA A 18 -4.68 -12.37 1.75
C ALA A 18 -5.03 -10.91 1.49
N LEU A 19 -6.27 -10.50 1.76
CA LEU A 19 -6.69 -9.10 1.64
C LEU A 19 -5.88 -8.18 2.57
N LEU A 20 -5.70 -8.57 3.83
CA LEU A 20 -4.92 -7.79 4.80
C LEU A 20 -3.46 -7.57 4.36
N ARG A 21 -2.84 -8.55 3.68
CA ARG A 21 -1.49 -8.38 3.12
C ARG A 21 -1.46 -7.33 2.02
N LEU A 22 -2.43 -7.35 1.10
CA LEU A 22 -2.53 -6.35 0.03
C LEU A 22 -2.78 -4.95 0.59
N VAL A 23 -3.67 -4.82 1.59
CA VAL A 23 -3.91 -3.54 2.30
C VAL A 23 -2.63 -3.02 2.97
N LYS A 24 -1.82 -3.91 3.55
CA LYS A 24 -0.54 -3.54 4.17
C LYS A 24 0.51 -3.13 3.14
N GLU A 25 0.55 -3.84 2.02
CA GLU A 25 1.43 -3.54 0.88
C GLU A 25 1.13 -2.14 0.33
N GLU A 26 -0.13 -1.82 0.07
CA GLU A 26 -0.59 -0.49 -0.37
C GLU A 26 -0.11 0.61 0.58
N LYS A 27 -0.37 0.46 1.89
CA LYS A 27 0.07 1.42 2.91
C LYS A 27 1.57 1.59 2.95
N SER A 28 2.32 0.54 2.62
CA SER A 28 3.77 0.58 2.61
C SER A 28 4.29 1.38 1.41
N TYR A 29 3.67 1.19 0.23
CA TYR A 29 3.99 1.98 -0.95
C TYR A 29 3.61 3.46 -0.81
N HIS A 30 2.47 3.79 -0.19
CA HIS A 30 2.14 5.20 0.10
C HIS A 30 3.18 5.86 1.00
N LYS A 31 3.62 5.16 2.04
CA LYS A 31 4.67 5.67 2.93
C LYS A 31 5.99 5.89 2.20
N GLU A 32 6.39 4.96 1.33
CA GLU A 32 7.59 5.10 0.51
C GLU A 32 7.49 6.30 -0.45
N LEU A 33 6.34 6.45 -1.11
CA LEU A 33 6.04 7.56 -2.01
C LEU A 33 6.12 8.92 -1.28
N GLU A 34 5.54 9.02 -0.09
CA GLU A 34 5.61 10.23 0.74
C GLU A 34 7.07 10.58 1.10
N GLN A 35 7.86 9.57 1.49
CA GLN A 35 9.26 9.75 1.85
C GLN A 35 10.11 10.23 0.67
N ASP A 36 9.90 9.65 -0.51
CA ASP A 36 10.62 10.04 -1.72
C ASP A 36 10.21 11.44 -2.21
N LYS A 37 8.91 11.76 -2.20
CA LYS A 37 8.40 13.10 -2.53
C LYS A 37 8.99 14.16 -1.59
N ALA A 38 9.03 13.89 -0.29
CA ALA A 38 9.64 14.79 0.69
C ALA A 38 11.15 14.98 0.44
N ALA A 39 11.86 13.90 0.11
CA ALA A 39 13.29 13.97 -0.15
C ALA A 39 13.62 14.72 -1.46
N VAL A 40 12.83 14.54 -2.52
CA VAL A 40 12.95 15.33 -3.76
C VAL A 40 12.66 16.80 -3.49
N ALA A 41 11.63 17.12 -2.71
CA ALA A 41 11.32 18.49 -2.34
C ALA A 41 12.48 19.16 -1.59
N ALA A 42 13.12 18.45 -0.66
CA ALA A 42 14.30 18.94 0.06
C ALA A 42 15.48 19.19 -0.88
N LEU A 43 15.78 18.26 -1.80
CA LEU A 43 16.86 18.42 -2.79
C LEU A 43 16.61 19.62 -3.72
N ARG A 44 15.37 19.80 -4.18
CA ARG A 44 14.98 20.95 -5.02
C ARG A 44 15.12 22.27 -4.26
N ALA A 45 14.74 22.30 -2.99
CA ALA A 45 14.89 23.49 -2.14
C ALA A 45 16.38 23.83 -1.90
N GLU A 46 17.22 22.82 -1.67
CA GLU A 46 18.67 23.01 -1.55
C GLU A 46 19.28 23.56 -2.84
N LEU A 47 18.93 22.96 -3.99
CA LEU A 47 19.38 23.42 -5.30
C LEU A 47 18.98 24.88 -5.57
N ALA A 48 17.72 25.24 -5.27
CA ALA A 48 17.24 26.61 -5.40
C ALA A 48 18.03 27.58 -4.49
N ARG A 49 18.37 27.16 -3.28
CA ARG A 49 19.19 27.97 -2.35
C ARG A 49 20.60 28.19 -2.87
N LYS A 50 21.28 27.15 -3.39
CA LYS A 50 22.61 27.27 -4.00
C LYS A 50 22.60 28.29 -5.13
N LEU A 51 21.64 28.17 -6.05
CA LEU A 51 21.46 29.10 -7.16
C LEU A 51 21.23 30.54 -6.69
N ALA A 52 20.39 30.74 -5.66
CA ALA A 52 20.13 32.08 -5.11
C ALA A 52 21.37 32.72 -4.46
N ASN A 53 22.29 31.90 -3.93
CA ASN A 53 23.55 32.36 -3.36
C ASN A 53 24.67 32.56 -4.40
N GLY A 54 24.40 32.32 -5.69
CA GLY A 54 25.40 32.36 -6.74
C GLY A 54 26.37 31.17 -6.75
N GLU A 55 26.01 30.09 -6.05
CA GLU A 55 26.76 28.83 -6.08
C GLU A 55 26.38 28.07 -7.37
N THR A 56 27.38 27.51 -8.06
CA THR A 56 27.14 26.62 -9.19
C THR A 56 26.66 25.26 -8.68
N PRO A 57 25.48 24.77 -9.08
CA PRO A 57 25.03 23.43 -8.75
C PRO A 57 26.04 22.38 -9.20
N GLY A 58 26.24 21.35 -8.39
CA GLY A 58 27.01 20.20 -8.84
C GLY A 58 26.21 19.38 -9.84
N GLU A 59 26.88 18.75 -10.82
CA GLU A 59 26.26 17.78 -11.75
C GLU A 59 25.48 16.67 -11.01
N ASN A 60 25.93 16.35 -9.80
CA ASN A 60 25.28 15.39 -8.91
C ASN A 60 23.91 15.86 -8.37
N ASP A 61 23.67 17.16 -8.23
CA ASP A 61 22.44 17.69 -7.62
C ASP A 61 21.22 17.40 -8.51
N GLU A 62 21.33 17.68 -9.82
CA GLU A 62 20.26 17.41 -10.79
C GLU A 62 20.10 15.92 -11.08
N TYR A 63 21.22 15.19 -11.16
CA TYR A 63 21.20 13.74 -11.37
C TYR A 63 20.44 13.01 -10.26
N MET A 64 20.69 13.37 -8.99
CA MET A 64 20.01 12.76 -7.84
C MET A 64 18.51 13.06 -7.81
N ILE A 65 18.10 14.28 -8.16
CA ILE A 65 16.68 14.63 -8.32
C ILE A 65 16.05 13.75 -9.41
N GLY A 66 16.69 13.66 -10.57
CA GLY A 66 16.20 12.89 -11.71
C GLY A 66 16.10 11.38 -11.45
N GLN A 67 16.97 10.80 -10.60
CA GLN A 67 16.87 9.40 -10.17
C GLN A 67 15.66 9.18 -9.26
N ARG A 68 15.46 10.07 -8.29
CA ARG A 68 14.34 9.96 -7.35
C ARG A 68 12.99 10.22 -8.01
N ASP A 69 12.93 11.17 -8.95
CA ASP A 69 11.73 11.39 -9.77
C ASP A 69 11.36 10.15 -10.59
N ARG A 70 12.34 9.34 -11.01
CA ARG A 70 12.06 8.04 -11.67
C ARG A 70 11.53 7.01 -10.68
N ALA A 71 12.17 6.88 -9.51
CA ALA A 71 11.71 5.98 -8.47
C ALA A 71 10.27 6.28 -8.03
N ILE A 72 9.92 7.56 -7.88
CA ILE A 72 8.55 8.02 -7.60
C ILE A 72 7.58 7.51 -8.66
N LYS A 73 7.91 7.68 -9.95
CA LYS A 73 7.04 7.21 -11.06
C LYS A 73 6.90 5.70 -11.09
N GLU A 74 7.97 4.98 -10.78
CA GLU A 74 7.95 3.51 -10.70
C GLU A 74 7.03 3.04 -9.56
N THR A 75 7.12 3.67 -8.38
CA THR A 75 6.22 3.41 -7.25
C THR A 75 4.77 3.80 -7.58
N GLU A 76 4.54 4.96 -8.20
CA GLU A 76 3.20 5.39 -8.63
C GLU A 76 2.56 4.39 -9.60
N ALA A 77 3.35 3.78 -10.49
CA ALA A 77 2.87 2.76 -11.43
C ALA A 77 2.45 1.44 -10.75
N VAL A 78 2.80 1.20 -9.47
CA VAL A 78 2.41 0.00 -8.72
C VAL A 78 0.97 0.10 -8.20
N PHE A 79 0.45 1.30 -7.94
CA PHE A 79 -0.87 1.46 -7.31
C PHE A 79 -2.01 0.92 -8.17
N ALA A 80 -2.10 1.30 -9.45
CA ALA A 80 -3.19 0.84 -10.32
C ALA A 80 -3.35 -0.71 -10.38
N PRO A 81 -2.29 -1.51 -10.63
CA PRO A 81 -2.42 -2.97 -10.58
C PRO A 81 -2.64 -3.49 -9.15
N LEU A 82 -2.18 -2.80 -8.11
CA LEU A 82 -2.43 -3.19 -6.71
C LEU A 82 -3.88 -2.95 -6.29
N HIS A 83 -4.48 -1.81 -6.64
CA HIS A 83 -5.90 -1.51 -6.45
C HIS A 83 -6.78 -2.57 -7.10
N THR A 84 -6.46 -2.94 -8.35
CA THR A 84 -7.17 -4.03 -9.05
C THR A 84 -7.09 -5.35 -8.29
N LYS A 85 -5.93 -5.68 -7.69
CA LYS A 85 -5.80 -6.90 -6.86
C LYS A 85 -6.60 -6.79 -5.57
N ILE A 86 -6.63 -5.62 -4.94
CA ILE A 86 -7.41 -5.36 -3.72
C ILE A 86 -8.91 -5.50 -4.02
N ASP A 87 -9.41 -4.87 -5.08
CA ASP A 87 -10.83 -4.96 -5.51
C ASP A 87 -11.26 -6.40 -5.77
N ASN A 88 -10.43 -7.15 -6.49
CA ASN A 88 -10.69 -8.58 -6.73
C ASN A 88 -10.68 -9.39 -5.42
N ALA A 89 -9.75 -9.11 -4.51
CA ALA A 89 -9.68 -9.78 -3.21
C ALA A 89 -10.88 -9.42 -2.31
N VAL A 90 -11.34 -8.17 -2.35
CA VAL A 90 -12.57 -7.71 -1.68
C VAL A 90 -13.77 -8.47 -2.21
N SER A 91 -13.98 -8.48 -3.54
CA SER A 91 -15.10 -9.19 -4.17
C SER A 91 -15.12 -10.67 -3.82
N ASN A 92 -13.97 -11.33 -3.91
CA ASN A 92 -13.81 -12.74 -3.55
C ASN A 92 -14.10 -13.01 -2.06
N LEU A 93 -13.70 -12.10 -1.17
CA LEU A 93 -13.95 -12.23 0.26
C LEU A 93 -15.41 -11.98 0.61
N GLU A 94 -16.07 -11.05 -0.07
CA GLU A 94 -17.52 -10.82 0.07
C GLU A 94 -18.32 -12.06 -0.31
N ASP A 95 -17.97 -12.73 -1.40
CA ASP A 95 -18.62 -13.98 -1.81
C ASP A 95 -18.30 -15.11 -0.82
N ALA A 96 -17.05 -15.22 -0.35
CA ALA A 96 -16.69 -16.20 0.67
C ALA A 96 -17.44 -15.99 2.00
N VAL A 97 -17.78 -14.75 2.36
CA VAL A 97 -18.60 -14.43 3.55
C VAL A 97 -20.05 -14.87 3.36
N LYS A 98 -20.62 -14.76 2.15
CA LYS A 98 -21.99 -15.22 1.86
C LYS A 98 -22.12 -16.74 1.94
N ASP A 99 -21.09 -17.45 1.48
CA ASP A 99 -21.06 -18.92 1.41
C ASP A 99 -20.57 -19.59 2.72
N ALA A 100 -20.14 -18.80 3.70
CA ALA A 100 -19.52 -19.25 4.93
C ALA A 100 -20.54 -19.72 5.99
N GLN A 101 -21.14 -20.89 5.76
CA GLN A 101 -22.13 -21.50 6.69
C GLN A 101 -21.51 -22.01 7.99
N ASP A 102 -20.26 -22.49 7.95
CA ASP A 102 -19.55 -23.06 9.11
C ASP A 102 -18.56 -22.08 9.78
N ALA A 103 -18.52 -20.83 9.33
CA ALA A 103 -17.60 -19.84 9.89
C ALA A 103 -18.06 -19.37 11.26
N THR A 104 -17.11 -19.14 12.16
CA THR A 104 -17.42 -18.54 13.45
C THR A 104 -17.79 -17.06 13.29
N GLU A 105 -18.50 -16.51 14.27
CA GLU A 105 -18.83 -15.09 14.31
C GLU A 105 -17.57 -14.21 14.28
N GLU A 106 -16.48 -14.66 14.92
CA GLU A 106 -15.18 -14.00 14.89
C GLU A 106 -14.58 -13.99 13.48
N GLU A 107 -14.61 -15.13 12.77
CA GLU A 107 -14.10 -15.21 11.39
C GLU A 107 -14.89 -14.29 10.44
N LEU A 108 -16.22 -14.27 10.56
CA LEU A 108 -17.10 -13.39 9.79
C LEU A 108 -16.86 -11.92 10.13
N GLY A 109 -16.72 -11.59 11.42
CA GLY A 109 -16.42 -10.23 11.89
C GLY A 109 -15.09 -9.71 11.34
N ASN A 110 -14.04 -10.52 11.42
CA ASN A 110 -12.72 -10.19 10.88
C ASN A 110 -12.73 -10.01 9.36
N ALA A 111 -13.44 -10.88 8.62
CA ALA A 111 -13.58 -10.77 7.17
C ALA A 111 -14.30 -9.47 6.77
N LYS A 112 -15.45 -9.17 7.40
CA LYS A 112 -16.22 -7.94 7.14
C LYS A 112 -15.42 -6.69 7.47
N LYS A 113 -14.66 -6.69 8.57
CA LYS A 113 -13.77 -5.58 8.91
C LYS A 113 -12.68 -5.39 7.85
N ALA A 114 -12.03 -6.47 7.41
CA ALA A 114 -11.01 -6.39 6.37
C ALA A 114 -11.56 -5.82 5.04
N ILE A 115 -12.78 -6.22 4.66
CA ILE A 115 -13.48 -5.65 3.49
C ILE A 115 -13.72 -4.14 3.67
N ALA A 116 -14.25 -3.73 4.83
CA ALA A 116 -14.54 -2.33 5.10
C ALA A 116 -13.25 -1.48 5.09
N ASP A 117 -12.21 -1.93 5.78
CA ASP A 117 -10.91 -1.25 5.83
C ASP A 117 -10.30 -1.11 4.41
N ALA A 118 -10.41 -2.15 3.58
CA ALA A 118 -9.90 -2.13 2.20
C ALA A 118 -10.68 -1.14 1.31
N LYS A 119 -12.01 -1.10 1.42
CA LYS A 119 -12.85 -0.15 0.68
C LYS A 119 -12.59 1.30 1.06
N VAL A 120 -12.41 1.57 2.35
CA VAL A 120 -12.02 2.90 2.84
C VAL A 120 -10.67 3.28 2.25
N LEU A 121 -9.68 2.38 2.33
CA LEU A 121 -8.36 2.64 1.76
C LEU A 121 -8.40 2.94 0.26
N LEU A 122 -9.16 2.18 -0.54
CA LEU A 122 -9.27 2.46 -1.98
C LEU A 122 -9.93 3.82 -2.27
N ALA A 123 -10.95 4.19 -1.48
CA ALA A 123 -11.58 5.50 -1.60
C ALA A 123 -10.63 6.65 -1.21
N GLU A 124 -9.80 6.45 -0.18
CA GLU A 124 -8.76 7.40 0.23
C GLU A 124 -7.66 7.52 -0.83
N SER A 125 -7.15 6.40 -1.37
CA SER A 125 -6.15 6.38 -2.44
C SER A 125 -6.66 7.13 -3.68
N ALA A 126 -7.91 6.88 -4.10
CA ALA A 126 -8.51 7.55 -5.25
C ALA A 126 -8.74 9.06 -5.05
N ALA A 127 -8.77 9.55 -3.80
CA ALA A 127 -8.88 10.98 -3.49
C ALA A 127 -7.51 11.67 -3.38
N ALA A 128 -6.42 10.91 -3.23
CA ALA A 128 -5.05 11.40 -3.11
C ALA A 128 -4.31 11.47 -4.45
N GLU A 129 -4.82 10.78 -5.48
CA GLU A 129 -4.37 10.80 -6.87
C GLU A 129 -5.04 11.92 -7.68
#